data_AF-A0A0P4VPR6-F1
#
_entry.id   AF-A0A0P4VPR6-F1
#
_cell.length_a   1.000
_cell.length_b   1.000
_cell.length_c   1.000
_cell.angle_alpha   90.00
_cell.angle_beta   90.00
_cell.angle_gamma   90.00
#
_symmetry.space_group_name_H-M   'P 1'
#
loop_
_entity.id
_entity.type
_entity.pdbx_description
1 polymer ?
#
loop_
_entity_poly.entity_id
_entity_poly.type
_entity_poly.pdbx_seq_one_letter_code
_entity_poly.pdbx_strand_id
1 'polypeptide(L)'
;ISFAWFSQARKEENESEKLKLQLLTLVDNLYKQNKFREVYDLLVEHKNCDDVEILWRLSRVQYNISQEFATNPEERKVLIFEAYKIISKSLALDENHFANHKWMSILLDARSIYYGIKARISNLEVVKEHLLKAAELNPKDATTLYMLGYWCYEITNMPWYQRKIASMIFTTPPTSTFEEALEYFNKAEEVEPRFYSHNLLMLGKTYLKLNKEDQARYYLDLACNYPISTD
;
A
#
# COMPACT_ATOMS: atom_id res chain seq x y z
N ILE A 1 43.02 -17.22 -10.76
CA ILE A 1 41.98 -16.30 -11.26
C ILE A 1 42.63 -14.92 -11.39
N SER A 2 42.71 -14.36 -12.60
CA SER A 2 43.58 -13.21 -12.90
C SER A 2 42.93 -11.86 -12.53
N PHE A 3 43.76 -10.85 -12.22
CA PHE A 3 43.33 -9.47 -11.94
C PHE A 3 42.47 -8.85 -13.06
N ALA A 4 42.69 -9.26 -14.32
CA ALA A 4 41.90 -8.80 -15.46
C ALA A 4 40.47 -9.34 -15.42
N TRP A 5 40.27 -10.58 -14.95
CA TRP A 5 38.93 -11.17 -14.80
C TRP A 5 38.13 -10.47 -13.69
N PHE A 6 38.77 -10.15 -12.55
CA PHE A 6 38.15 -9.35 -11.50
C PHE A 6 37.82 -7.92 -11.95
N SER A 7 38.68 -7.30 -12.76
CA SER A 7 38.41 -5.98 -13.32
C SER A 7 37.27 -5.99 -14.33
N GLN A 8 37.10 -7.08 -15.09
CA GLN A 8 36.04 -7.22 -16.08
C GLN A 8 34.69 -7.50 -15.40
N ALA A 9 34.66 -8.44 -14.45
CA ALA A 9 33.46 -8.74 -13.66
C ALA A 9 32.93 -7.50 -12.91
N ARG A 10 33.83 -6.69 -12.32
CA ARG A 10 33.44 -5.44 -11.65
C ARG A 10 32.87 -4.39 -12.62
N LYS A 11 33.34 -4.35 -13.87
CA LYS A 11 32.77 -3.45 -14.89
C LYS A 11 31.37 -3.89 -15.31
N GLU A 12 31.18 -5.18 -15.52
CA GLU A 12 29.89 -5.78 -15.90
C GLU A 12 28.84 -5.61 -14.78
N GLU A 13 29.24 -5.80 -13.52
CA GLU A 13 28.39 -5.56 -12.35
C GLU A 13 27.95 -4.09 -12.26
N ASN A 14 28.89 -3.15 -12.37
CA ASN A 14 28.58 -1.71 -12.37
C ASN A 14 27.66 -1.28 -13.55
N GLU A 15 27.83 -1.90 -14.72
CA GLU A 15 26.99 -1.62 -15.88
C GLU A 15 25.56 -2.16 -15.69
N SER A 16 25.43 -3.36 -15.13
CA SER A 16 24.14 -3.97 -14.76
C SER A 16 23.39 -3.12 -13.73
N GLU A 17 24.07 -2.67 -12.66
CA GLU A 17 23.48 -1.78 -11.66
C GLU A 17 23.00 -0.45 -12.26
N LYS A 18 23.79 0.12 -13.18
CA LYS A 18 23.43 1.36 -13.87
C LYS A 18 22.19 1.17 -14.75
N LEU A 19 22.11 0.08 -15.51
CA LEU A 19 20.95 -0.24 -16.34
C LEU A 19 19.70 -0.47 -15.50
N LYS A 20 19.84 -1.18 -14.37
CA LYS A 20 18.76 -1.33 -13.38
C LYS A 20 18.28 0.03 -12.87
N LEU A 21 19.19 0.91 -12.46
CA LEU A 21 18.83 2.23 -11.96
C LEU A 21 18.09 3.07 -13.02
N GLN A 22 18.51 2.99 -14.29
CA GLN A 22 17.83 3.64 -15.40
C GLN A 22 16.42 3.09 -15.61
N LEU A 23 16.25 1.77 -15.58
CA LEU A 23 14.94 1.11 -15.65
C LEU A 23 14.04 1.56 -14.50
N LEU A 24 14.54 1.51 -13.26
CA LEU A 24 13.78 1.91 -12.06
C LEU A 24 13.35 3.39 -12.13
N THR A 25 14.24 4.26 -12.61
CA THR A 25 13.93 5.68 -12.81
C THR A 25 12.84 5.88 -13.87
N LEU A 26 12.91 5.13 -14.99
CA LEU A 26 11.90 5.18 -16.04
C LEU A 26 10.53 4.73 -15.53
N VAL A 27 10.46 3.58 -14.85
CA VAL A 27 9.18 3.05 -14.35
C VAL A 27 8.58 3.92 -13.26
N ASP A 28 9.39 4.53 -12.38
CA ASP A 28 8.87 5.47 -11.37
C ASP A 28 8.37 6.77 -12.01
N ASN A 29 8.96 7.23 -13.12
CA ASN A 29 8.46 8.40 -13.86
C ASN A 29 7.17 8.10 -14.63
N LEU A 30 7.03 6.91 -15.21
CA LEU A 30 5.79 6.47 -15.85
C LEU A 30 4.67 6.26 -14.82
N TYR A 31 5.01 5.73 -13.65
CA TYR A 31 4.07 5.57 -12.54
C TYR A 31 3.48 6.92 -12.10
N LYS A 32 4.31 7.96 -11.97
CA LYS A 32 3.86 9.33 -11.64
C LYS A 32 2.95 9.95 -12.70
N GLN A 33 2.93 9.41 -13.92
CA GLN A 33 2.05 9.82 -15.01
C GLN A 33 0.82 8.92 -15.15
N ASN A 34 0.58 8.02 -14.17
CA ASN A 34 -0.51 7.04 -14.15
C ASN A 34 -0.51 6.06 -15.35
N LYS A 35 0.65 5.87 -15.96
CA LYS A 35 0.87 4.93 -17.07
C LYS A 35 1.14 3.52 -16.57
N PHE A 36 0.20 2.97 -15.79
CA PHE A 36 0.40 1.70 -15.07
C PHE A 36 0.62 0.50 -16.00
N ARG A 37 -0.07 0.45 -17.14
CA ARG A 37 0.09 -0.61 -18.14
C ARG A 37 1.47 -0.58 -18.81
N GLU A 38 1.98 0.61 -19.15
CA GLU A 38 3.35 0.75 -19.68
C GLU A 38 4.41 0.27 -18.66
N VAL A 39 4.21 0.57 -17.37
CA VAL A 39 5.09 0.05 -16.30
C VAL A 39 4.97 -1.47 -16.18
N TYR A 40 3.77 -2.03 -16.28
CA TYR A 40 3.56 -3.47 -16.25
C TYR A 40 4.31 -4.17 -17.39
N ASP A 41 4.19 -3.68 -18.62
CA ASP A 41 4.85 -4.25 -19.80
C ASP A 41 6.38 -4.25 -19.65
N LEU A 42 6.95 -3.21 -19.03
CA LEU A 42 8.39 -3.13 -18.75
C LEU A 42 8.86 -4.09 -17.65
N LEU A 43 8.02 -4.42 -16.67
CA LEU A 43 8.42 -5.19 -15.48
C LEU A 43 7.99 -6.66 -15.53
N VAL A 44 6.99 -7.03 -16.33
CA VAL A 44 6.42 -8.39 -16.34
C VAL A 44 7.43 -9.45 -16.79
N GLU A 45 8.35 -9.11 -17.69
CA GLU A 45 9.45 -10.00 -18.11
C GLU A 45 10.39 -10.34 -16.95
N HIS A 46 10.47 -9.45 -15.96
CA HIS A 46 11.28 -9.60 -14.76
C HIS A 46 10.52 -10.19 -13.57
N LYS A 47 9.27 -10.64 -13.73
CA LYS A 47 8.43 -11.15 -12.61
C LYS A 47 9.04 -12.32 -11.82
N ASN A 48 9.99 -13.04 -12.43
CA ASN A 48 10.67 -14.18 -11.81
C ASN A 48 12.06 -13.82 -11.25
N CYS A 49 12.52 -12.58 -11.38
CA CYS A 49 13.78 -12.14 -10.78
C CYS A 49 13.71 -12.17 -9.24
N ASP A 50 14.88 -12.16 -8.60
CA ASP A 50 15.02 -12.05 -7.15
C ASP A 50 15.41 -10.62 -6.74
N ASP A 51 14.76 -9.63 -7.36
CA ASP A 51 15.03 -8.21 -7.14
C ASP A 51 13.82 -7.53 -6.50
N VAL A 52 13.94 -7.26 -5.20
CA VAL A 52 12.88 -6.64 -4.39
C VAL A 52 12.36 -5.35 -5.03
N GLU A 53 13.24 -4.51 -5.57
CA GLU A 53 12.88 -3.22 -6.16
C GLU A 53 11.99 -3.35 -7.40
N ILE A 54 12.15 -4.44 -8.15
CA ILE A 54 11.31 -4.75 -9.31
C ILE A 54 10.00 -5.38 -8.84
N LEU A 55 10.06 -6.37 -7.95
CA LEU A 55 8.90 -7.18 -7.58
C LEU A 55 7.82 -6.34 -6.89
N TRP A 56 8.17 -5.47 -5.93
CA TRP A 56 7.15 -4.65 -5.27
C TRP A 56 6.53 -3.62 -6.22
N ARG A 57 7.30 -3.09 -7.18
CA ARG A 57 6.80 -2.16 -8.22
C ARG A 57 5.85 -2.85 -9.19
N LEU A 58 6.15 -4.08 -9.57
CA LEU A 58 5.27 -4.89 -10.41
C LEU A 58 3.95 -5.19 -9.69
N SER A 59 4.00 -5.65 -8.44
CA SER A 59 2.82 -5.87 -7.59
C SER A 59 1.97 -4.60 -7.44
N ARG A 60 2.62 -3.44 -7.25
CA ARG A 60 1.96 -2.13 -7.19
C ARG A 60 1.15 -1.86 -8.46
N VAL A 61 1.76 -1.93 -9.63
CA VAL A 61 1.05 -1.58 -10.87
C VAL A 61 -0.03 -2.59 -11.24
N GLN A 62 0.16 -3.87 -10.92
CA GLN A 62 -0.92 -4.85 -11.05
C GLN A 62 -2.13 -4.49 -10.18
N TYR A 63 -1.90 -4.07 -8.93
CA TYR A 63 -2.98 -3.55 -8.08
C TYR A 63 -3.61 -2.30 -8.71
N ASN A 64 -2.83 -1.30 -9.14
CA ASN A 64 -3.36 -0.08 -9.74
C ASN A 64 -4.22 -0.38 -10.99
N ILE A 65 -3.76 -1.23 -11.90
CA ILE A 65 -4.52 -1.66 -13.09
C ILE A 65 -5.82 -2.36 -12.67
N SER A 66 -5.78 -3.18 -11.61
CA SER A 66 -6.98 -3.87 -11.10
C SER A 66 -8.08 -2.90 -10.65
N GLN A 67 -7.71 -1.68 -10.24
CA GLN A 67 -8.63 -0.64 -9.77
C GLN A 67 -9.15 0.27 -10.89
N GLU A 68 -8.60 0.18 -12.11
CA GLU A 68 -9.08 0.94 -13.27
C GLU A 68 -10.52 0.55 -13.63
N PHE A 69 -11.32 1.54 -14.06
CA PHE A 69 -12.69 1.30 -14.52
C PHE A 69 -12.74 0.39 -15.77
N ALA A 70 -11.73 0.47 -16.63
CA ALA A 70 -11.65 -0.33 -17.85
C ALA A 70 -11.33 -1.82 -17.59
N THR A 71 -10.83 -2.15 -16.39
CA THR A 71 -10.43 -3.52 -16.05
C THR A 71 -11.63 -4.37 -15.66
N ASN A 72 -11.87 -5.43 -16.42
CA ASN A 72 -12.99 -6.34 -16.19
C ASN A 72 -12.80 -7.19 -14.90
N PRO A 73 -13.87 -7.77 -14.33
CA PRO A 73 -13.81 -8.51 -13.07
C PRO A 73 -12.84 -9.70 -13.06
N GLU A 74 -12.76 -10.45 -14.16
CA GLU A 74 -11.88 -11.60 -14.32
C GLU A 74 -10.41 -11.19 -14.33
N GLU A 75 -10.06 -10.18 -15.13
CA GLU A 75 -8.72 -9.58 -15.18
C GLU A 75 -8.31 -9.03 -13.81
N ARG A 76 -9.21 -8.30 -13.15
CA ARG A 76 -8.98 -7.77 -11.79
C ARG A 76 -8.59 -8.88 -10.81
N LYS A 77 -9.30 -10.01 -10.85
CA LYS A 77 -9.00 -11.16 -10.00
C LYS A 77 -7.62 -11.74 -10.31
N VAL A 78 -7.29 -11.92 -11.59
CA VAL A 78 -5.97 -12.44 -11.98
C VAL A 78 -4.87 -11.52 -11.49
N LEU A 79 -4.98 -10.21 -11.74
CA LEU A 79 -4.00 -9.20 -11.33
C LEU A 79 -3.77 -9.22 -9.82
N ILE A 80 -4.83 -9.22 -9.00
CA ILE A 80 -4.72 -9.23 -7.53
C ILE A 80 -4.04 -10.51 -7.03
N PHE A 81 -4.39 -11.67 -7.60
CA PHE A 81 -3.81 -12.95 -7.17
C PHE A 81 -2.35 -13.09 -7.59
N GLU A 82 -1.99 -12.65 -8.79
CA GLU A 82 -0.60 -12.64 -9.25
C GLU A 82 0.25 -11.64 -8.44
N ALA A 83 -0.25 -10.43 -8.23
CA ALA A 83 0.42 -9.42 -7.43
C ALA A 83 0.67 -9.91 -6.00
N TYR A 84 -0.30 -10.61 -5.40
CA TYR A 84 -0.12 -11.24 -4.09
C TYR A 84 1.01 -12.28 -4.10
N LYS A 85 1.06 -13.15 -5.12
CA LYS A 85 2.13 -14.16 -5.24
C LYS A 85 3.51 -13.49 -5.36
N ILE A 86 3.61 -12.44 -6.17
CA ILE A 86 4.85 -11.69 -6.39
C ILE A 86 5.29 -10.99 -5.11
N ILE A 87 4.39 -10.33 -4.38
CA ILE A 87 4.75 -9.63 -3.14
C ILE A 87 5.10 -10.62 -2.02
N SER A 88 4.47 -11.80 -1.96
CA SER A 88 4.87 -12.87 -1.04
C SER A 88 6.29 -13.36 -1.32
N LYS A 89 6.66 -13.50 -2.59
CA LYS A 89 8.03 -13.82 -2.98
C LYS A 89 8.99 -12.70 -2.57
N SER A 90 8.65 -11.44 -2.88
CA SER A 90 9.48 -10.28 -2.56
C SER A 90 9.74 -10.15 -1.05
N LEU A 91 8.70 -10.35 -0.24
CA LEU A 91 8.80 -10.33 1.22
C LEU A 91 9.71 -11.44 1.75
N ALA A 92 9.69 -12.64 1.15
CA ALA A 92 10.58 -13.73 1.53
C ALA A 92 12.05 -13.48 1.14
N LEU A 93 12.30 -12.60 0.16
CA LEU A 93 13.65 -12.17 -0.21
C LEU A 93 14.19 -11.09 0.74
N ASP A 94 13.33 -10.16 1.17
CA ASP A 94 13.68 -9.12 2.13
C ASP A 94 12.49 -8.71 3.01
N GLU A 95 12.50 -9.17 4.25
CA GLU A 95 11.52 -8.83 5.30
C GLU A 95 11.79 -7.46 5.96
N ASN A 96 12.91 -6.80 5.65
CA ASN A 96 13.25 -5.47 6.17
C ASN A 96 13.00 -4.36 5.14
N HIS A 97 12.31 -4.66 4.04
CA HIS A 97 11.94 -3.68 3.04
C HIS A 97 10.53 -3.11 3.28
N PHE A 98 10.42 -1.80 3.58
CA PHE A 98 9.12 -1.17 3.93
C PHE A 98 8.05 -1.39 2.84
N ALA A 99 8.43 -1.31 1.55
CA ALA A 99 7.49 -1.45 0.45
C ALA A 99 6.91 -2.86 0.36
N ASN A 100 7.67 -3.90 0.76
CA ASN A 100 7.16 -5.27 0.79
C ASN A 100 6.02 -5.39 1.80
N HIS A 101 6.22 -4.86 3.00
CA HIS A 101 5.18 -4.83 4.04
C HIS A 101 3.97 -3.98 3.63
N LYS A 102 4.19 -2.78 3.08
CA LYS A 102 3.12 -1.91 2.57
C LYS A 102 2.27 -2.64 1.54
N TRP A 103 2.87 -3.17 0.47
CA TRP A 103 2.12 -3.83 -0.60
C TRP A 103 1.55 -5.19 -0.18
N MET A 104 2.19 -5.90 0.74
CA MET A 104 1.62 -7.12 1.33
C MET A 104 0.30 -6.80 2.06
N SER A 105 0.25 -5.74 2.86
CA SER A 105 -0.97 -5.34 3.57
C SER A 105 -2.12 -5.00 2.60
N ILE A 106 -1.83 -4.23 1.54
CA ILE A 106 -2.80 -3.84 0.51
C ILE A 106 -3.34 -5.07 -0.23
N LEU A 107 -2.45 -5.93 -0.71
CA LEU A 107 -2.82 -7.10 -1.52
C LEU A 107 -3.47 -8.20 -0.69
N LEU A 108 -3.14 -8.30 0.60
CA LEU A 108 -3.82 -9.22 1.52
C LEU A 108 -5.28 -8.81 1.73
N ASP A 109 -5.57 -7.53 1.97
CA ASP A 109 -6.95 -7.02 2.07
C ASP A 109 -7.68 -7.15 0.73
N ALA A 110 -7.07 -6.71 -0.38
CA ALA A 110 -7.68 -6.78 -1.71
C ALA A 110 -8.03 -8.23 -2.12
N ARG A 111 -7.13 -9.19 -1.88
CA ARG A 111 -7.38 -10.60 -2.17
C ARG A 111 -8.46 -11.19 -1.26
N SER A 112 -8.55 -10.75 -0.01
CA SER A 112 -9.55 -11.25 0.96
C SER A 112 -11.00 -11.01 0.51
N ILE A 113 -11.25 -10.00 -0.31
CA ILE A 113 -12.57 -9.71 -0.89
C ILE A 113 -13.12 -10.92 -1.65
N TYR A 114 -12.25 -11.64 -2.37
CA TYR A 114 -12.64 -12.84 -3.15
C TYR A 114 -12.93 -14.07 -2.28
N TYR A 115 -12.56 -14.04 -1.00
CA TYR A 115 -12.85 -15.09 -0.02
C TYR A 115 -13.99 -14.71 0.93
N GLY A 116 -14.55 -13.51 0.77
CA GLY A 116 -15.68 -13.00 1.54
C GLY A 116 -15.30 -12.39 2.89
N ILE A 117 -16.31 -11.84 3.56
CA ILE A 117 -16.15 -11.01 4.77
C ILE A 117 -15.44 -11.73 5.92
N LYS A 118 -15.64 -13.06 6.06
CA LYS A 118 -14.99 -13.85 7.13
C LYS A 118 -13.48 -13.84 6.95
N ALA A 119 -12.99 -14.10 5.73
CA ALA A 119 -11.56 -14.08 5.43
C ALA A 119 -10.96 -12.69 5.59
N ARG A 120 -11.69 -11.64 5.19
CA ARG A 120 -11.28 -10.25 5.39
C ARG A 120 -11.09 -9.92 6.87
N ILE A 121 -12.06 -10.28 7.71
CA ILE A 121 -11.98 -10.08 9.16
C ILE A 121 -10.83 -10.88 9.78
N SER A 122 -10.62 -12.12 9.35
CA SER A 122 -9.50 -12.95 9.82
C SER A 122 -8.12 -12.35 9.51
N ASN A 123 -7.99 -11.55 8.45
CA ASN A 123 -6.71 -10.95 8.05
C ASN A 123 -6.44 -9.59 8.69
N LEU A 124 -7.37 -9.01 9.46
CA LEU A 124 -7.24 -7.63 9.97
C LEU A 124 -5.99 -7.42 10.83
N GLU A 125 -5.62 -8.40 11.65
CA GLU A 125 -4.45 -8.34 12.52
C GLU A 125 -3.15 -8.39 11.70
N VAL A 126 -3.04 -9.35 10.78
CA VAL A 126 -1.88 -9.50 9.88
C VAL A 126 -1.70 -8.25 8.99
N VAL A 127 -2.79 -7.67 8.50
CA VAL A 127 -2.75 -6.39 7.76
C VAL A 127 -2.14 -5.28 8.63
N LYS A 128 -2.57 -5.16 9.90
CA LYS A 128 -2.02 -4.16 10.82
C LYS A 128 -0.54 -4.41 11.12
N GLU A 129 -0.14 -5.65 11.35
CA GLU A 129 1.26 -6.01 11.61
C GLU A 129 2.17 -5.58 10.46
N HIS A 130 1.77 -5.87 9.21
CA HIS A 130 2.51 -5.39 8.04
C HIS A 130 2.56 -3.86 7.97
N LEU A 131 1.44 -3.17 8.23
CA LEU A 131 1.42 -1.70 8.22
C LEU A 131 2.32 -1.09 9.30
N LEU A 132 2.31 -1.64 10.51
CA LEU A 132 3.20 -1.21 11.59
C LEU A 132 4.67 -1.44 11.22
N LYS A 133 5.01 -2.59 10.65
CA LYS A 133 6.37 -2.88 10.21
C LYS A 133 6.82 -1.96 9.07
N ALA A 134 5.93 -1.67 8.11
CA ALA A 134 6.21 -0.69 7.06
C ALA A 134 6.47 0.71 7.63
N ALA A 135 5.68 1.15 8.62
CA ALA A 135 5.85 2.45 9.28
C ALA A 135 7.13 2.51 10.14
N GLU A 136 7.53 1.40 10.77
CA GLU A 136 8.81 1.28 11.48
C GLU A 136 10.00 1.45 10.51
N LEU A 137 9.96 0.75 9.38
CA LEU A 137 11.02 0.74 8.38
C LEU A 137 11.09 2.04 7.57
N ASN A 138 9.95 2.68 7.31
CA ASN A 138 9.87 3.99 6.66
C ASN A 138 8.80 4.88 7.32
N PRO A 139 9.14 5.63 8.38
CA PRO A 139 8.21 6.50 9.09
C PRO A 139 7.80 7.74 8.27
N LYS A 140 8.40 7.97 7.11
CA LYS A 140 8.10 9.10 6.21
C LYS A 140 7.17 8.71 5.05
N ASP A 141 6.61 7.50 5.05
CA ASP A 141 5.60 7.12 4.07
C ASP A 141 4.20 7.54 4.55
N ALA A 142 3.74 8.71 4.12
CA ALA A 142 2.44 9.27 4.51
C ALA A 142 1.27 8.31 4.17
N THR A 143 1.36 7.54 3.08
CA THR A 143 0.34 6.55 2.73
C THR A 143 0.21 5.44 3.78
N THR A 144 1.32 4.90 4.30
CA THR A 144 1.30 3.85 5.32
C THR A 144 0.69 4.37 6.62
N LEU A 145 1.02 5.60 7.01
CA LEU A 145 0.41 6.25 8.17
C LEU A 145 -1.10 6.46 7.98
N TYR A 146 -1.52 6.93 6.80
CA TYR A 146 -2.94 7.01 6.45
C TYR A 146 -3.63 5.64 6.55
N MET A 147 -3.01 4.58 6.04
CA MET A 147 -3.57 3.22 6.10
C MET A 147 -3.72 2.70 7.53
N LEU A 148 -2.78 3.02 8.43
CA LEU A 148 -2.92 2.73 9.87
C LEU A 148 -4.10 3.48 10.49
N GLY A 149 -4.23 4.78 10.18
CA GLY A 149 -5.38 5.57 10.62
C GLY A 149 -6.70 5.03 10.10
N TYR A 150 -6.73 4.60 8.83
CA TYR A 150 -7.90 4.00 8.20
C TYR A 150 -8.26 2.66 8.85
N TRP A 151 -7.28 1.81 9.15
CA TRP A 151 -7.49 0.58 9.90
C TRP A 151 -8.11 0.88 11.26
N CYS A 152 -7.55 1.83 12.02
CA CYS A 152 -8.07 2.22 13.33
C CYS A 152 -9.54 2.69 13.23
N TYR A 153 -9.82 3.58 12.26
CA TYR A 153 -11.17 4.10 12.03
C TYR A 153 -12.17 2.99 11.71
N GLU A 154 -11.82 2.05 10.82
CA GLU A 154 -12.71 0.95 10.41
C GLU A 154 -12.97 -0.04 11.56
N ILE A 155 -11.97 -0.33 12.39
CA ILE A 155 -12.15 -1.16 13.59
C ILE A 155 -13.08 -0.47 14.60
N THR A 156 -12.88 0.82 14.85
CA THR A 156 -13.74 1.58 15.76
C THR A 156 -15.15 1.72 15.20
N ASN A 157 -15.30 1.93 13.89
CA ASN A 157 -16.59 2.11 13.22
C ASN A 157 -17.20 0.79 12.69
N MET A 158 -16.66 -0.36 13.09
CA MET A 158 -17.09 -1.67 12.60
C MET A 158 -18.58 -1.91 12.88
N PRO A 159 -19.40 -2.28 11.87
CA PRO A 159 -20.80 -2.63 12.05
C PRO A 159 -21.01 -3.82 13.00
N TRP A 160 -22.13 -3.84 13.72
CA TRP A 160 -22.43 -4.87 14.73
C TRP A 160 -22.33 -6.31 14.18
N TYR A 161 -22.74 -6.54 12.93
CA TYR A 161 -22.71 -7.86 12.32
C TYR A 161 -21.29 -8.33 12.01
N GLN A 162 -20.40 -7.40 11.62
CA GLN A 162 -18.98 -7.70 11.43
C GLN A 162 -18.31 -7.95 12.78
N ARG A 163 -18.66 -7.20 13.83
CA ARG A 163 -18.17 -7.48 15.20
C ARG A 163 -18.53 -8.87 15.65
N LYS A 164 -19.77 -9.32 15.39
CA LYS A 164 -20.20 -10.68 15.72
C LYS A 164 -19.37 -11.75 15.00
N ILE A 165 -19.02 -11.53 13.73
CA ILE A 165 -18.13 -12.43 12.99
C ILE A 165 -16.72 -12.41 13.61
N ALA A 166 -16.19 -11.23 13.95
CA ALA A 166 -14.90 -11.09 14.62
C ALA A 166 -14.86 -11.86 15.96
N SER A 167 -15.92 -11.79 16.77
CA SER A 167 -16.05 -12.54 18.03
C SER A 167 -16.05 -14.07 17.87
N MET A 168 -16.36 -14.58 16.67
CA MET A 168 -16.31 -16.01 16.38
C MET A 168 -14.92 -16.48 15.93
N ILE A 169 -14.10 -15.56 15.42
CA ILE A 169 -12.76 -15.84 14.87
C ILE A 169 -11.70 -15.62 15.94
N PHE A 170 -11.80 -14.50 16.65
CA PHE A 170 -10.81 -14.05 17.62
C PHE A 170 -11.27 -14.35 19.04
N THR A 171 -10.34 -14.83 19.88
CA THR A 171 -10.56 -14.88 21.34
C THR A 171 -10.82 -13.49 21.89
N THR A 172 -10.03 -12.51 21.43
CA THR A 172 -10.25 -11.09 21.69
C THR A 172 -10.24 -10.35 20.34
N PRO A 173 -11.39 -9.87 19.84
CA PRO A 173 -11.44 -9.12 18.60
C PRO A 173 -10.52 -7.88 18.64
N PRO A 174 -9.92 -7.49 17.50
CA PRO A 174 -9.14 -6.26 17.43
C PRO A 174 -10.00 -5.06 17.84
N THR A 175 -9.39 -4.18 18.63
CA THR A 175 -10.02 -2.93 19.09
C THR A 175 -9.14 -1.75 18.71
N SER A 176 -9.77 -0.58 18.61
CA SER A 176 -9.14 0.70 18.31
C SER A 176 -10.10 1.83 18.67
N THR A 177 -9.61 3.06 18.68
CA THR A 177 -10.36 4.29 18.96
C THR A 177 -10.29 5.29 17.80
N PHE A 178 -11.23 6.24 17.78
CA PHE A 178 -11.18 7.35 16.82
C PHE A 178 -10.01 8.30 17.10
N GLU A 179 -9.55 8.36 18.35
CA GLU A 179 -8.36 9.09 18.78
C GLU A 179 -7.09 8.51 18.16
N GLU A 180 -6.92 7.18 18.20
CA GLU A 180 -5.79 6.51 17.52
C GLU A 180 -5.84 6.73 16.00
N ALA A 181 -7.03 6.65 15.40
CA ALA A 181 -7.20 6.93 13.98
C ALA A 181 -6.76 8.37 13.65
N LEU A 182 -7.20 9.33 14.46
CA LEU A 182 -6.86 10.74 14.32
C LEU A 182 -5.34 10.99 14.44
N GLU A 183 -4.67 10.31 15.38
CA GLU A 183 -3.22 10.42 15.55
C GLU A 183 -2.48 10.04 14.27
N TYR A 184 -2.81 8.90 13.67
CA TYR A 184 -2.18 8.44 12.43
C TYR A 184 -2.50 9.33 11.23
N PHE A 185 -3.74 9.80 11.08
CA PHE A 185 -4.10 10.71 9.99
C PHE A 185 -3.38 12.06 10.10
N ASN A 186 -3.21 12.58 11.32
CA ASN A 186 -2.42 13.80 11.55
C ASN A 186 -0.94 13.56 11.26
N LYS A 187 -0.35 12.43 11.70
CA LYS A 187 1.03 12.07 11.35
C LYS A 187 1.23 11.99 9.83
N ALA A 188 0.27 11.42 9.09
CA ALA A 188 0.34 11.38 7.62
C ALA A 188 0.37 12.79 7.03
N GLU A 189 -0.48 13.69 7.53
CA GLU A 189 -0.54 15.09 7.11
C GLU A 189 0.70 15.91 7.51
N GLU A 190 1.33 15.60 8.65
CA GLU A 190 2.59 16.19 9.10
C GLU A 190 3.77 15.77 8.22
N VAL A 191 3.80 14.50 7.81
CA VAL A 191 4.85 13.94 6.95
C VAL A 191 4.79 14.52 5.53
N GLU A 192 3.60 14.57 4.95
CA GLU A 192 3.39 15.12 3.61
C GLU A 192 2.05 15.89 3.54
N PRO A 193 2.07 17.22 3.76
CA PRO A 193 0.84 18.00 3.78
C PRO A 193 0.06 17.92 2.47
N ARG A 194 -1.24 17.66 2.55
CA ARG A 194 -2.20 17.59 1.44
C ARG A 194 -1.79 16.58 0.36
N PHE A 195 -1.07 15.52 0.72
CA PHE A 195 -0.62 14.49 -0.24
C PHE A 195 -1.78 13.68 -0.85
N TYR A 196 -2.88 13.52 -0.10
CA TYR A 196 -3.99 12.65 -0.49
C TYR A 196 -5.32 13.18 0.02
N SER A 197 -6.24 13.45 -0.91
CA SER A 197 -7.59 13.97 -0.61
C SER A 197 -8.37 13.12 0.38
N HIS A 198 -8.16 11.80 0.34
CA HIS A 198 -8.81 10.86 1.26
C HIS A 198 -8.27 10.97 2.69
N ASN A 199 -7.00 11.34 2.90
CA ASN A 199 -6.51 11.63 4.25
C ASN A 199 -7.27 12.81 4.85
N LEU A 200 -7.45 13.90 4.09
CA LEU A 200 -8.23 15.08 4.50
C LEU A 200 -9.69 14.73 4.80
N LEU A 201 -10.32 13.94 3.92
CA LEU A 201 -11.68 13.46 4.13
C LEU A 201 -11.80 12.65 5.43
N MET A 202 -10.84 11.76 5.70
CA MET A 202 -10.84 10.93 6.89
C MET A 202 -10.52 11.73 8.15
N LEU A 203 -9.65 12.74 8.09
CA LEU A 203 -9.48 13.72 9.18
C LEU A 203 -10.83 14.38 9.51
N GLY A 204 -11.50 14.94 8.50
CA GLY A 204 -12.82 15.56 8.67
C GLY A 204 -13.85 14.64 9.31
N LYS A 205 -13.99 13.41 8.78
CA LYS A 205 -14.90 12.39 9.34
C LYS A 205 -14.56 12.00 10.77
N THR A 206 -13.27 11.87 11.08
CA THR A 206 -12.81 11.47 12.42
C THR A 206 -13.05 12.59 13.42
N TYR A 207 -12.79 13.85 13.06
CA TYR A 207 -13.15 15.00 13.90
C TYR A 207 -14.66 15.08 14.17
N LEU A 208 -15.52 14.79 13.18
CA LEU A 208 -16.97 14.69 13.41
C LEU A 208 -17.32 13.60 14.44
N LYS A 209 -16.71 12.41 14.32
CA LYS A 209 -16.92 11.32 15.30
C LYS A 209 -16.49 11.71 16.71
N LEU A 210 -15.54 12.63 16.83
CA LEU A 210 -15.01 13.17 18.09
C LEU A 210 -15.72 14.47 18.53
N ASN A 211 -16.82 14.88 17.86
CA ASN A 211 -17.57 16.11 18.13
C ASN A 211 -16.72 17.40 18.09
N LYS A 212 -15.71 17.42 17.20
CA LYS A 212 -14.81 18.57 16.97
C LYS A 212 -15.19 19.27 15.67
N GLU A 213 -16.32 19.99 15.69
CA GLU A 213 -16.99 20.50 14.48
C GLU A 213 -16.14 21.50 13.68
N ASP A 214 -15.38 22.37 14.35
CA ASP A 214 -14.56 23.38 13.66
C ASP A 214 -13.42 22.73 12.86
N GLN A 215 -12.70 21.77 13.46
CA GLN A 215 -11.66 21.01 12.77
C GLN A 215 -12.25 20.13 11.67
N ALA A 216 -13.41 19.52 11.93
CA ALA A 216 -14.12 18.74 10.92
C ALA A 216 -14.43 19.59 9.69
N ARG A 217 -15.03 20.78 9.88
CA ARG A 217 -15.34 21.71 8.80
C ARG A 217 -14.09 22.08 8.02
N TYR A 218 -13.01 22.47 8.70
CA TYR A 218 -11.74 22.81 8.07
C TYR A 218 -11.23 21.72 7.13
N TYR A 219 -11.13 20.46 7.60
CA TYR A 219 -10.60 19.38 6.78
C TYR A 219 -11.56 18.92 5.68
N LEU A 220 -12.87 18.97 5.92
CA LEU A 220 -13.88 18.68 4.89
C LEU A 220 -13.87 19.73 3.78
N ASP A 221 -13.69 21.01 4.12
CA ASP A 221 -13.55 22.08 3.14
C ASP A 221 -12.27 21.90 2.31
N LEU A 222 -11.15 21.51 2.92
CA LEU A 222 -9.93 21.17 2.18
C LEU A 222 -10.13 19.97 1.25
N ALA A 223 -10.82 18.92 1.70
CA ALA A 223 -11.10 17.75 0.88
C ALA A 223 -12.03 18.06 -0.30
N CYS A 224 -13.05 18.91 -0.08
CA CYS A 224 -14.00 19.34 -1.11
C CYS A 224 -13.33 20.21 -2.19
N ASN A 225 -12.43 21.10 -1.77
CA ASN A 225 -11.69 21.99 -2.66
C ASN A 225 -10.34 21.40 -3.11
N TYR A 226 -10.13 20.09 -2.92
CA TYR A 226 -8.92 19.44 -3.38
C TYR A 226 -8.83 19.55 -4.90
N PRO A 227 -7.66 19.91 -5.47
CA PRO A 227 -7.52 20.03 -6.91
C PRO A 227 -8.00 18.74 -7.57
N ILE A 228 -8.81 18.86 -8.62
CA ILE A 228 -9.09 17.74 -9.53
C ILE A 228 -7.77 17.49 -10.27
N SER A 229 -6.85 16.81 -9.61
CA SER A 229 -5.80 16.12 -10.29
C SER A 229 -6.51 15.08 -11.14
N THR A 230 -6.39 15.20 -12.46
CA THR A 230 -6.50 14.03 -13.32
C THR A 230 -5.37 13.09 -12.93
N ASP A 231 -5.55 12.39 -11.82
CA ASP A 231 -4.76 11.22 -11.44
C ASP A 231 -5.24 10.05 -12.33
#